data_AF-A0A1Y6BEH5-F1
#
_entry.id   AF-A0A1Y6BEH5-F1
#
_cell.length_a   1.000
_cell.length_b   1.000
_cell.length_c   1.000
_cell.angle_alpha   90.00
_cell.angle_beta   90.00
_cell.angle_gamma   90.00
#
_symmetry.space_group_name_H-M   'P 1'
#
loop_
_entity.id
_entity.type
_entity.pdbx_description
1 polymer ?
#
loop_
_entity_poly.entity_id
_entity_poly.type
_entity_poly.pdbx_seq_one_letter_code
_entity_poly.pdbx_strand_id
1 'polypeptide(L)'
;MARALRNTTICFLISFTYIACSDSSFNETESDKSSETKQSTDSTVEDELFTINEPISVGGAFLTCTYQPDQAQEQVNKTAECQLAGIEESKVETFEAKFFKLDIEGASYPLEILENDGRSLRWIVQETPATLQFPSFQLRLSINGSEEFNFEAKAPESLELAVNLAYWLAGEPNDFETPGVPGNEDCVEMRAKPLRDAHIASSGIDNGPLAALNDVPCVNFLNSPFLCRKVNAATQGPLFLISDFTGEFNSYASACPDSYFFGLPHGEDETLQVINLLDNQEGVDRIWVNLNDQVEENSFQVIMNQSAEQ
;
A
#
# COMPACT_ATOMS: atom_id res chain seq x y z
N MET A 1 21.67 17.24 -71.50
CA MET A 1 20.79 17.61 -70.36
C MET A 1 20.69 16.43 -69.41
N ALA A 2 20.55 16.74 -68.13
CA ALA A 2 21.07 15.99 -66.99
C ALA A 2 20.31 14.70 -66.64
N ARG A 3 21.07 13.84 -65.94
CA ARG A 3 20.75 12.49 -65.47
C ARG A 3 19.74 12.48 -64.30
N ALA A 4 18.91 11.44 -64.27
CA ALA A 4 18.10 11.03 -63.12
C ALA A 4 18.94 10.27 -62.07
N LEU A 5 18.64 10.48 -60.78
CA LEU A 5 19.05 9.70 -59.60
C LEU A 5 17.92 9.85 -58.57
N ARG A 6 17.04 8.85 -58.42
CA ARG A 6 17.09 7.62 -57.59
C ARG A 6 16.70 7.84 -56.12
N ASN A 7 15.56 7.25 -55.77
CA ASN A 7 15.10 6.87 -54.42
C ASN A 7 16.20 6.21 -53.60
N THR A 8 16.18 6.45 -52.29
CA THR A 8 16.71 5.49 -51.32
C THR A 8 15.86 5.53 -50.06
N THR A 9 14.87 4.64 -50.01
CA THR A 9 14.26 4.17 -48.76
C THR A 9 15.28 3.25 -48.10
N ILE A 10 15.70 3.56 -46.87
CA ILE A 10 16.53 2.67 -46.07
C ILE A 10 15.65 2.10 -44.97
N CYS A 11 15.26 0.83 -45.13
CA CYS A 11 14.77 -0.01 -44.04
C CYS A 11 15.98 -0.55 -43.28
N PHE A 12 16.00 -0.40 -41.96
CA PHE A 12 16.90 -1.18 -41.10
C PHE A 12 16.08 -2.29 -40.43
N LEU A 13 16.37 -3.53 -40.83
CA LEU A 13 16.05 -4.75 -40.11
C LEU A 13 17.33 -5.12 -39.36
N ILE A 14 17.28 -5.20 -38.03
CA ILE A 14 18.34 -5.78 -37.22
C ILE A 14 17.75 -6.97 -36.48
N SER A 15 18.18 -8.17 -36.88
CA SER A 15 17.97 -9.43 -36.18
C SER A 15 19.09 -9.63 -35.16
N PHE A 16 18.77 -10.23 -34.00
CA PHE A 16 19.77 -10.87 -33.14
C PHE A 16 19.53 -12.37 -33.06
N THR A 17 20.60 -13.11 -33.32
CA THR A 17 20.71 -14.56 -33.34
C THR A 17 21.03 -15.08 -31.94
N TYR A 18 20.31 -16.11 -31.51
CA TYR A 18 20.59 -16.90 -30.30
C TYR A 18 21.90 -17.69 -30.49
N ILE A 19 22.82 -17.66 -29.52
CA ILE A 19 23.92 -18.62 -29.42
C ILE A 19 23.78 -19.33 -28.07
N ALA A 20 23.41 -20.60 -28.13
CA ALA A 20 23.45 -21.53 -27.01
C ALA A 20 24.57 -22.57 -27.21
N CYS A 21 25.27 -22.84 -26.11
CA CYS A 21 26.10 -24.01 -25.76
C CYS A 21 27.40 -24.30 -26.54
N SER A 22 28.52 -24.43 -25.83
CA SER A 22 28.94 -25.72 -25.23
C SER A 22 30.33 -25.66 -24.56
N ASP A 23 30.44 -26.30 -23.40
CA ASP A 23 31.65 -26.61 -22.61
C ASP A 23 32.81 -27.26 -23.38
N SER A 24 34.05 -27.11 -22.83
CA SER A 24 34.87 -28.25 -22.34
C SER A 24 36.31 -27.87 -21.95
N SER A 25 36.71 -28.22 -20.71
CA SER A 25 37.93 -29.01 -20.34
C SER A 25 38.24 -28.82 -18.84
N PHE A 26 37.86 -29.72 -17.93
CA PHE A 26 38.50 -30.99 -17.51
C PHE A 26 39.77 -30.83 -16.65
N ASN A 27 39.68 -31.25 -15.38
CA ASN A 27 40.69 -32.10 -14.72
C ASN A 27 40.09 -32.84 -13.52
N GLU A 28 40.26 -34.18 -13.54
CA GLU A 28 40.08 -35.18 -12.47
C GLU A 28 41.04 -34.91 -11.29
N THR A 29 40.86 -35.41 -10.04
CA THR A 29 40.79 -36.83 -9.63
C THR A 29 40.18 -37.02 -8.22
N GLU A 30 39.62 -38.22 -8.01
CA GLU A 30 38.94 -38.84 -6.84
C GLU A 30 39.65 -38.80 -5.46
N SER A 31 38.87 -38.88 -4.36
CA SER A 31 38.95 -40.00 -3.39
C SER A 31 37.83 -39.99 -2.32
N ASP A 32 37.01 -41.05 -2.35
CA ASP A 32 36.40 -41.87 -1.27
C ASP A 32 35.55 -41.31 -0.08
N LYS A 33 34.35 -41.95 0.02
CA LYS A 33 33.62 -42.50 1.20
C LYS A 33 32.76 -41.62 2.15
N SER A 34 31.44 -41.90 2.04
CA SER A 34 30.50 -42.37 3.08
C SER A 34 30.32 -41.57 4.38
N SER A 35 29.13 -40.98 4.56
CA SER A 35 28.11 -41.42 5.56
C SER A 35 26.89 -40.49 5.55
N GLU A 36 25.72 -41.08 5.81
CA GLU A 36 24.41 -40.44 5.97
C GLU A 36 24.38 -39.37 7.08
N THR A 37 23.52 -38.35 6.95
CA THR A 37 22.33 -38.13 7.83
C THR A 37 21.92 -36.63 7.90
N LYS A 38 20.63 -36.40 7.59
CA LYS A 38 19.70 -35.33 8.04
C LYS A 38 19.96 -33.84 7.71
N GLN A 39 19.05 -33.33 6.88
CA GLN A 39 18.05 -32.30 7.23
C GLN A 39 18.57 -31.00 7.86
N SER A 40 18.74 -29.99 7.01
CA SER A 40 18.31 -28.62 7.29
C SER A 40 18.16 -27.93 5.93
N THR A 41 16.96 -27.96 5.37
CA THR A 41 16.55 -27.00 4.34
C THR A 41 16.26 -25.71 5.10
N ASP A 42 17.30 -24.91 5.26
CA ASP A 42 17.20 -23.50 5.55
C ASP A 42 16.49 -22.87 4.36
N SER A 43 15.18 -22.76 4.49
CA SER A 43 14.35 -22.01 3.55
C SER A 43 14.34 -20.59 4.09
N THR A 44 15.39 -19.84 3.77
CA THR A 44 15.28 -18.38 3.74
C THR A 44 14.18 -18.06 2.73
N VAL A 45 13.00 -17.78 3.25
CA VAL A 45 11.95 -17.05 2.56
C VAL A 45 12.58 -15.69 2.28
N GLU A 46 13.07 -15.50 1.06
CA GLU A 46 13.33 -14.16 0.55
C GLU A 46 11.96 -13.47 0.48
N ASP A 47 11.82 -12.36 1.21
CA ASP A 47 10.71 -11.43 1.06
C ASP A 47 10.53 -11.14 -0.44
N GLU A 48 9.47 -11.69 -1.03
CA GLU A 48 9.06 -11.34 -2.39
C GLU A 48 8.57 -9.89 -2.36
N LEU A 49 9.48 -8.94 -2.56
CA LEU A 49 9.19 -7.59 -3.02
C LEU A 49 8.54 -7.71 -4.39
N PHE A 50 7.22 -7.88 -4.42
CA PHE A 50 6.43 -7.93 -5.65
C PHE A 50 6.54 -6.57 -6.37
N THR A 51 7.36 -6.52 -7.42
CA THR A 51 7.43 -5.41 -8.37
C THR A 51 6.97 -5.93 -9.73
N ILE A 52 5.75 -5.58 -10.16
CA ILE A 52 5.28 -5.88 -11.51
C ILE A 52 5.82 -4.80 -12.46
N ASN A 53 6.70 -5.22 -13.38
CA ASN A 53 7.27 -4.40 -14.43
C ASN A 53 6.46 -4.57 -15.73
N GLU A 54 5.57 -3.64 -16.06
CA GLU A 54 5.04 -3.56 -17.42
C GLU A 54 5.86 -2.54 -18.25
N PRO A 55 6.41 -2.94 -19.42
CA PRO A 55 7.17 -2.04 -20.27
C PRO A 55 6.24 -1.09 -21.02
N ILE A 56 6.19 0.18 -20.64
CA ILE A 56 5.52 1.22 -21.43
C ILE A 56 6.55 1.84 -22.39
N SER A 57 6.14 1.99 -23.65
CA SER A 57 7.02 2.06 -24.82
C SER A 57 7.73 3.41 -25.01
N VAL A 58 8.71 3.72 -24.16
CA VAL A 58 9.90 4.53 -24.49
C VAL A 58 11.10 3.97 -23.71
N GLY A 59 12.01 3.27 -24.40
CA GLY A 59 13.32 2.86 -23.85
C GLY A 59 13.35 1.67 -22.88
N GLY A 60 12.22 1.07 -22.50
CA GLY A 60 12.20 -0.04 -21.54
C GLY A 60 12.36 0.40 -20.08
N ALA A 61 12.03 1.65 -19.78
CA ALA A 61 12.07 2.21 -18.44
C ALA A 61 10.81 1.87 -17.62
N PHE A 62 10.95 1.76 -16.29
CA PHE A 62 9.87 1.45 -15.37
C PHE A 62 9.97 2.27 -14.07
N LEU A 63 8.81 2.66 -13.53
CA LEU A 63 8.68 3.36 -12.25
C LEU A 63 8.46 2.33 -11.14
N THR A 64 9.22 2.46 -10.06
CA THR A 64 9.01 1.69 -8.83
C THR A 64 8.78 2.69 -7.70
N CYS A 65 7.76 2.48 -6.87
CA CYS A 65 7.52 3.29 -5.68
C CYS A 65 7.36 2.38 -4.47
N THR A 66 8.05 2.70 -3.37
CA THR A 66 8.01 1.96 -2.11
C THR A 66 7.78 2.91 -0.95
N TYR A 67 6.97 2.50 0.02
CA TYR A 67 6.86 3.26 1.28
C TYR A 67 8.12 3.06 2.12
N GLN A 68 8.52 4.10 2.85
CA GLN A 68 9.62 3.98 3.79
C GLN A 68 9.22 3.07 4.97
N PRO A 69 10.13 2.25 5.51
CA PRO A 69 9.85 1.47 6.71
C PRO A 69 9.57 2.37 7.91
N ASP A 70 8.89 1.83 8.93
CA ASP A 70 8.66 2.44 10.25
C ASP A 70 7.79 3.71 10.27
N GLN A 71 6.95 3.95 9.26
CA GLN A 71 6.03 5.08 9.30
C GLN A 71 4.84 4.78 10.23
N ALA A 72 4.71 5.55 11.31
CA ALA A 72 3.60 5.42 12.26
C ALA A 72 2.24 5.74 11.64
N GLN A 73 1.18 5.04 12.08
CA GLN A 73 -0.22 5.21 11.66
C GLN A 73 -0.71 6.67 11.68
N GLU A 74 -0.13 7.50 12.55
CA GLU A 74 -0.54 8.88 12.81
C GLU A 74 0.12 9.95 11.93
N GLN A 75 1.10 9.57 11.10
CA GLN A 75 1.74 10.54 10.24
C GLN A 75 0.71 11.09 9.27
N VAL A 76 0.33 12.35 9.48
CA VAL A 76 -0.56 13.11 8.58
C VAL A 76 -0.07 12.98 7.15
N ASN A 77 1.26 12.96 6.97
CA ASN A 77 1.84 12.74 5.66
C ASN A 77 2.80 11.54 5.70
N LYS A 78 2.61 10.59 4.78
CA LYS A 78 3.49 9.45 4.55
C LYS A 78 4.47 9.77 3.43
N THR A 79 5.57 9.04 3.35
CA THR A 79 6.57 9.27 2.30
C THR A 79 6.81 8.00 1.51
N ALA A 80 6.70 8.11 0.19
CA ALA A 80 7.09 7.07 -0.73
C ALA A 80 8.40 7.47 -1.43
N GLU A 81 9.32 6.52 -1.56
CA GLU A 81 10.48 6.64 -2.43
C GLU A 81 10.12 6.07 -3.81
N CYS A 82 10.25 6.88 -4.84
CA CYS A 82 9.98 6.50 -6.22
C CYS A 82 11.26 6.57 -7.05
N GLN A 83 11.52 5.56 -7.85
CA GLN A 83 12.70 5.45 -8.70
C GLN A 83 12.30 5.09 -10.14
N LEU A 84 12.97 5.70 -11.11
CA LEU A 84 12.84 5.34 -12.52
C LEU A 84 14.08 4.55 -12.96
N ALA A 85 13.88 3.30 -13.37
CA ALA A 85 14.92 2.43 -13.90
C ALA A 85 14.86 2.36 -15.44
N GLY A 86 15.95 1.97 -16.11
CA GLY A 86 15.97 1.64 -17.55
C GLY A 86 16.14 2.81 -18.52
N ILE A 87 16.34 4.04 -18.05
CA ILE A 87 16.83 5.13 -18.90
C ILE A 87 18.35 5.01 -18.97
N GLU A 88 18.91 4.74 -20.17
CA GLU A 88 20.36 4.86 -20.38
C GLU A 88 20.82 6.23 -19.87
N GLU A 89 21.86 6.28 -19.02
CA GLU A 89 22.45 7.45 -18.32
C GLU A 89 22.94 8.61 -19.24
N SER A 90 22.42 8.69 -20.45
CA SER A 90 22.63 9.73 -21.44
C SER A 90 22.11 11.09 -20.96
N LYS A 91 22.89 11.75 -20.10
CA LYS A 91 22.98 13.21 -19.87
C LYS A 91 21.66 13.97 -20.04
N VAL A 92 20.66 13.64 -19.23
CA VAL A 92 19.50 14.51 -19.07
C VAL A 92 19.90 15.63 -18.12
N GLU A 93 20.40 16.75 -18.67
CA GLU A 93 20.89 17.88 -17.86
C GLU A 93 19.75 18.68 -17.21
N THR A 94 18.53 18.59 -17.76
CA THR A 94 17.32 19.23 -17.20
C THR A 94 16.09 18.37 -17.47
N PHE A 95 15.40 17.98 -16.41
CA PHE A 95 14.09 17.33 -16.47
C PHE A 95 13.13 17.99 -15.48
N GLU A 96 11.84 17.92 -15.76
CA GLU A 96 10.76 18.28 -14.85
C GLU A 96 9.98 17.00 -14.51
N ALA A 97 9.88 16.68 -13.22
CA ALA A 97 9.13 15.53 -12.72
C ALA A 97 7.92 16.01 -11.93
N LYS A 98 6.76 15.42 -12.19
CA LYS A 98 5.52 15.62 -11.42
C LYS A 98 4.99 14.26 -10.99
N PHE A 99 4.64 14.14 -9.72
CA PHE A 99 4.08 12.92 -9.16
C PHE A 99 2.62 13.11 -8.81
N PHE A 100 1.84 12.06 -9.02
CA PHE A 100 0.42 12.01 -8.70
C PHE A 100 0.04 10.65 -8.12
N LYS A 101 -1.00 10.63 -7.29
CA LYS A 101 -1.80 9.43 -7.02
C LYS A 101 -2.99 9.43 -7.96
N LEU A 102 -3.37 8.26 -8.45
CA LEU A 102 -4.57 8.09 -9.27
C LEU A 102 -5.64 7.40 -8.44
N ASP A 103 -6.84 7.98 -8.34
CA ASP A 103 -7.98 7.26 -7.80
C ASP A 103 -8.51 6.21 -8.78
N ILE A 104 -9.53 5.46 -8.36
CA ILE A 104 -10.17 4.41 -9.15
C ILE A 104 -10.86 4.94 -10.42
N GLU A 105 -11.16 6.24 -10.50
CA GLU A 105 -11.76 6.90 -11.66
C GLU A 105 -10.69 7.52 -12.59
N GLY A 106 -9.41 7.44 -12.21
CA GLY A 106 -8.28 8.01 -12.92
C GLY A 106 -8.04 9.49 -12.65
N ALA A 107 -8.70 10.09 -11.65
CA ALA A 107 -8.41 11.47 -11.26
C ALA A 107 -7.05 11.54 -10.56
N SER A 108 -6.26 12.56 -10.94
CA SER A 108 -4.88 12.73 -10.46
C SER A 108 -4.82 13.70 -9.28
N TYR A 109 -4.19 13.25 -8.19
CA TYR A 109 -3.94 14.05 -6.99
C TYR A 109 -2.43 14.32 -6.88
N PRO A 110 -1.98 15.58 -6.97
CA PRO A 110 -0.55 15.89 -7.01
C PRO A 110 0.12 15.53 -5.67
N LEU A 111 1.31 14.95 -5.76
CA LEU A 111 2.20 14.67 -4.64
C LEU A 111 3.32 15.71 -4.59
N GLU A 112 3.71 16.11 -3.39
CA GLU A 112 4.84 17.01 -3.18
C GLU A 112 6.15 16.23 -3.24
N ILE A 113 7.15 16.73 -3.98
CA ILE A 113 8.50 16.17 -3.98
C ILE A 113 9.27 16.78 -2.82
N LEU A 114 9.65 15.97 -1.85
CA LEU A 114 10.47 16.36 -0.70
C LEU A 114 11.95 16.35 -1.04
N GLU A 115 12.41 15.28 -1.69
CA GLU A 115 13.81 15.08 -2.06
C GLU A 115 13.93 14.52 -3.47
N ASN A 116 15.06 14.81 -4.12
CA ASN A 116 15.37 14.34 -5.47
C ASN A 116 16.87 14.07 -5.56
N ASP A 117 17.23 12.85 -5.94
CA ASP A 117 18.54 12.51 -6.47
C ASP A 117 18.47 12.36 -7.99
N GLY A 118 18.80 13.44 -8.68
CA GLY A 118 18.75 13.50 -10.14
C GLY A 118 19.81 12.63 -10.85
N ARG A 119 20.75 12.03 -10.10
CA ARG A 119 21.72 11.07 -10.67
C ARG A 119 21.12 9.67 -10.76
N SER A 120 20.41 9.26 -9.72
CA SER A 120 19.76 7.94 -9.64
C SER A 120 18.32 7.96 -10.13
N LEU A 121 17.81 9.13 -10.54
CA LEU A 121 16.40 9.35 -10.90
C LEU A 121 15.49 8.81 -9.80
N ARG A 122 15.75 9.27 -8.58
CA ARG A 122 15.07 8.86 -7.36
C ARG A 122 14.47 10.08 -6.68
N TRP A 123 13.23 9.94 -6.23
CA TRP A 123 12.47 10.99 -5.57
C TRP A 123 11.87 10.47 -4.28
N ILE A 124 11.82 11.33 -3.26
CA ILE A 124 10.99 11.09 -2.08
C ILE A 124 9.79 12.00 -2.22
N VAL A 125 8.59 11.41 -2.28
CA VAL A 125 7.33 12.12 -2.43
C VAL A 125 6.52 12.04 -1.15
N GLN A 126 5.78 13.10 -0.85
CA GLN A 126 4.90 13.19 0.31
C GLN A 126 3.46 12.91 -0.10
N GLU A 127 2.85 11.93 0.56
CA GLU A 127 1.44 11.62 0.49
C GLU A 127 0.64 12.37 1.54
N THR A 128 -0.66 12.50 1.28
CA THR A 128 -1.63 13.08 2.22
C THR A 128 -2.60 12.01 2.72
N PRO A 129 -3.31 12.23 3.83
CA PRO A 129 -4.33 11.30 4.32
C PRO A 129 -5.45 11.03 3.33
N ALA A 130 -5.64 11.93 2.35
CA ALA A 130 -6.69 11.81 1.35
C ALA A 130 -6.30 10.83 0.23
N THR A 131 -5.00 10.61 0.00
CA THR A 131 -4.48 9.86 -1.15
C THR A 131 -3.87 8.51 -0.78
N LEU A 132 -3.64 8.26 0.50
CA LEU A 132 -2.92 7.08 0.99
C LEU A 132 -3.57 5.75 0.55
N GLN A 133 -4.91 5.67 0.53
CA GLN A 133 -5.62 4.45 0.14
C GLN A 133 -5.59 4.12 -1.36
N PHE A 134 -5.05 5.00 -2.20
CA PHE A 134 -4.94 4.74 -3.64
C PHE A 134 -3.64 3.99 -3.92
N PRO A 135 -3.66 2.82 -4.55
CA PRO A 135 -2.43 2.08 -4.81
C PRO A 135 -1.63 2.65 -5.99
N SER A 136 -2.27 3.39 -6.90
CA SER A 136 -1.68 3.81 -8.17
C SER A 136 -0.91 5.13 -8.06
N PHE A 137 0.34 5.12 -8.50
CA PHE A 137 1.21 6.28 -8.68
C PHE A 137 1.39 6.58 -10.17
N GLN A 138 1.47 7.86 -10.50
CA GLN A 138 1.82 8.34 -11.83
C GLN A 138 2.98 9.34 -11.74
N LEU A 139 4.04 9.09 -12.49
CA LEU A 139 5.11 10.04 -12.77
C LEU A 139 4.90 10.61 -14.17
N ARG A 140 4.87 11.94 -14.25
CA ARG A 140 4.98 12.67 -15.51
C ARG A 140 6.35 13.31 -15.60
N LEU A 141 7.13 12.91 -16.59
CA LEU A 141 8.51 13.35 -16.79
C LEU A 141 8.63 14.11 -18.11
N SER A 142 9.11 15.35 -18.07
CA SER A 142 9.43 16.12 -19.27
C SER A 142 10.94 16.36 -19.35
N ILE A 143 11.52 16.15 -20.54
CA ILE A 143 12.94 16.36 -20.81
C ILE A 143 13.08 17.48 -21.84
N ASN A 144 13.53 18.65 -21.40
CA ASN A 144 13.83 19.86 -22.19
C ASN A 144 13.20 19.92 -23.61
N GLY A 145 11.91 20.26 -23.69
CA GLY A 145 11.19 20.44 -24.96
C GLY A 145 10.67 19.15 -25.61
N SER A 146 10.84 17.99 -24.97
CA SER A 146 10.16 16.75 -25.34
C SER A 146 8.69 16.78 -24.93
N GLU A 147 7.91 15.90 -25.55
CA GLU A 147 6.61 15.51 -24.99
C GLU A 147 6.79 14.91 -23.60
N GLU A 148 5.75 15.03 -22.78
CA GLU A 148 5.70 14.50 -21.41
C GLU A 148 5.54 12.97 -21.46
N PHE A 149 6.44 12.27 -20.79
CA PHE A 149 6.38 10.82 -20.62
C PHE A 149 5.59 10.49 -19.36
N ASN A 150 4.64 9.57 -19.47
CA ASN A 150 3.83 9.10 -18.35
C ASN A 150 4.28 7.69 -17.96
N PHE A 151 4.59 7.52 -16.68
CA PHE A 151 4.90 6.23 -16.07
C PHE A 151 3.92 5.97 -14.94
N GLU A 152 3.46 4.74 -14.82
CA GLU A 152 2.53 4.35 -13.77
C GLU A 152 3.09 3.14 -13.02
N ALA A 153 2.83 3.11 -11.72
CA ALA A 153 3.19 2.01 -10.84
C ALA A 153 2.04 1.78 -9.86
N LYS A 154 1.84 0.53 -9.44
CA LYS A 154 0.93 0.19 -8.34
C LYS A 154 1.76 -0.21 -7.12
N ALA A 155 1.48 0.40 -5.98
CA ALA A 155 1.96 -0.07 -4.68
C ALA A 155 1.35 -1.44 -4.33
N PRO A 156 1.90 -2.14 -3.32
CA PRO A 156 1.32 -3.38 -2.80
C PRO A 156 -0.16 -3.23 -2.44
N GLU A 157 -0.86 -4.35 -2.26
CA GLU A 157 -2.29 -4.35 -1.92
C GLU A 157 -2.58 -3.82 -0.51
N SER A 158 -1.56 -3.82 0.35
CA SER A 158 -1.65 -3.38 1.73
C SER A 158 -0.44 -2.53 2.13
N LEU A 159 -0.65 -1.61 3.07
CA LEU A 159 0.41 -0.77 3.65
C LEU A 159 0.58 -1.12 5.12
N GLU A 160 1.76 -1.63 5.49
CA GLU A 160 2.15 -1.84 6.88
C GLU A 160 2.27 -0.51 7.65
N LEU A 161 1.80 -0.51 8.89
CA LEU A 161 1.81 0.62 9.81
C LEU A 161 2.43 0.23 11.15
N ALA A 162 3.32 1.09 11.65
CA ALA A 162 3.79 0.93 13.03
C ALA A 162 2.68 1.27 14.03
N VAL A 163 2.51 0.39 15.02
CA VAL A 163 1.53 0.49 16.11
C VAL A 163 1.82 1.70 16.99
N ASN A 164 0.80 2.54 17.24
CA ASN A 164 0.85 3.55 18.29
C ASN A 164 -0.20 3.28 19.37
N LEU A 165 0.27 2.83 20.54
CA LEU A 165 -0.54 2.46 21.71
C LEU A 165 -1.51 3.55 22.21
N ALA A 166 -1.35 4.82 21.83
CA ALA A 166 -2.30 5.88 22.20
C ALA A 166 -3.70 5.69 21.60
N TYR A 167 -3.80 5.02 20.44
CA TYR A 167 -5.07 4.75 19.74
C TYR A 167 -5.70 3.42 20.16
N TRP A 168 -4.93 2.55 20.79
CA TRP A 168 -5.34 1.21 21.19
C TRP A 168 -5.89 1.22 22.61
N LEU A 169 -6.91 0.40 22.82
CA LEU A 169 -7.40 0.11 24.15
C LEU A 169 -6.27 -0.46 25.01
N ALA A 170 -6.38 -0.23 26.32
CA ALA A 170 -5.30 -0.60 27.21
C ALA A 170 -5.10 -2.12 27.25
N GLY A 171 -3.90 -2.55 26.91
CA GLY A 171 -3.57 -3.96 26.75
C GLY A 171 -3.77 -4.49 25.34
N GLU A 172 -4.18 -3.68 24.36
CA GLU A 172 -4.23 -4.05 22.94
C GLU A 172 -3.06 -3.42 22.16
N PRO A 173 -2.63 -4.01 21.03
CA PRO A 173 -2.99 -5.36 20.56
C PRO A 173 -2.39 -6.46 21.44
N ASN A 174 -3.07 -7.61 21.61
CA ASN A 174 -2.58 -8.71 22.44
C ASN A 174 -2.81 -10.14 21.93
N ASP A 175 -3.45 -10.32 20.78
CA ASP A 175 -3.73 -11.65 20.18
C ASP A 175 -4.30 -12.64 21.20
N PHE A 176 -5.32 -12.20 21.96
CA PHE A 176 -5.88 -13.05 22.98
C PHE A 176 -6.76 -14.12 22.35
N GLU A 177 -6.33 -15.38 22.42
CA GLU A 177 -7.16 -16.52 22.03
C GLU A 177 -8.48 -16.52 22.84
N THR A 178 -9.56 -16.05 22.22
CA THR A 178 -10.87 -16.01 22.87
C THR A 178 -11.45 -17.44 22.96
N PRO A 179 -11.72 -17.99 24.16
CA PRO A 179 -12.18 -19.36 24.30
C PRO A 179 -13.49 -19.64 23.55
N GLY A 180 -13.44 -20.56 22.58
CA GLY A 180 -14.61 -20.93 21.77
C GLY A 180 -14.82 -20.07 20.51
N VAL A 181 -13.93 -19.11 20.26
CA VAL A 181 -13.83 -18.36 19.01
C VAL A 181 -12.63 -18.91 18.23
N PRO A 182 -12.84 -19.61 17.11
CA PRO A 182 -11.73 -20.03 16.26
C PRO A 182 -11.20 -18.82 15.47
N GLY A 183 -9.92 -18.50 15.64
CA GLY A 183 -9.22 -17.45 14.89
C GLY A 183 -8.33 -16.61 15.81
N ASN A 184 -7.27 -16.06 15.24
CA ASN A 184 -6.46 -15.01 15.86
C ASN A 184 -7.21 -13.68 15.79
N GLU A 185 -6.78 -12.69 16.57
CA GLU A 185 -7.42 -11.38 16.65
C GLU A 185 -7.04 -10.46 15.46
N ASP A 186 -7.16 -10.96 14.24
CA ASP A 186 -6.47 -10.34 13.10
C ASP A 186 -7.14 -9.07 12.51
N CYS A 187 -8.24 -8.58 13.09
CA CYS A 187 -9.05 -7.49 12.54
C CYS A 187 -9.31 -6.39 13.55
N VAL A 188 -9.39 -5.14 13.10
CA VAL A 188 -9.49 -4.00 14.02
C VAL A 188 -10.88 -3.37 14.01
N GLU A 189 -11.43 -3.16 15.20
CA GLU A 189 -12.62 -2.36 15.45
C GLU A 189 -12.30 -1.10 16.25
N MET A 190 -13.09 -0.03 16.07
CA MET A 190 -13.16 1.08 17.01
C MET A 190 -14.38 0.92 17.93
N ARG A 191 -14.19 1.07 19.23
CA ARG A 191 -15.26 0.93 20.24
C ARG A 191 -15.84 2.28 20.66
N ALA A 192 -17.15 2.32 20.86
CA ALA A 192 -17.88 3.48 21.41
C ALA A 192 -17.60 3.64 22.91
N LYS A 193 -17.87 4.84 23.43
CA LYS A 193 -17.57 5.24 24.82
C LYS A 193 -18.00 4.22 25.87
N PRO A 194 -19.21 3.64 25.84
CA PRO A 194 -19.62 2.68 26.89
C PRO A 194 -18.73 1.44 26.96
N LEU A 195 -18.27 0.93 25.82
CA LEU A 195 -17.36 -0.23 25.78
C LEU A 195 -15.93 0.15 26.16
N ARG A 196 -15.46 1.33 25.73
CA ARG A 196 -14.14 1.85 26.16
C ARG A 196 -14.09 2.04 27.68
N ASP A 197 -15.11 2.69 28.25
CA ASP A 197 -15.22 2.92 29.68
C ASP A 197 -15.30 1.59 30.46
N ALA A 198 -16.00 0.58 29.93
CA ALA A 198 -16.05 -0.76 30.51
C ALA A 198 -14.69 -1.48 30.45
N HIS A 199 -13.96 -1.33 29.34
CA HIS A 199 -12.61 -1.87 29.18
C HIS A 199 -11.66 -1.28 30.22
N ILE A 200 -11.61 0.05 30.32
CA ILE A 200 -10.78 0.78 31.30
C ILE A 200 -11.13 0.35 32.73
N ALA A 201 -12.42 0.21 33.05
CA ALA A 201 -12.85 -0.26 34.36
C ALA A 201 -12.39 -1.69 34.68
N SER A 202 -12.26 -2.54 33.66
CA SER A 202 -11.86 -3.94 33.80
C SER A 202 -10.35 -4.13 33.84
N SER A 203 -9.60 -3.40 33.01
CA SER A 203 -8.13 -3.47 32.92
C SER A 203 -7.44 -2.64 34.00
N GLY A 204 -8.10 -1.58 34.47
CA GLY A 204 -7.52 -0.60 35.39
C GLY A 204 -6.49 0.34 34.73
N ILE A 205 -6.41 0.36 33.40
CA ILE A 205 -5.44 1.15 32.62
C ILE A 205 -6.22 2.07 31.66
N ASP A 206 -5.83 3.34 31.64
CA ASP A 206 -6.37 4.38 30.75
C ASP A 206 -5.23 4.92 29.86
N ASN A 207 -5.30 4.61 28.56
CA ASN A 207 -4.34 5.07 27.55
C ASN A 207 -4.70 6.47 27.01
N GLY A 208 -5.80 7.08 27.46
CA GLY A 208 -6.26 8.39 27.05
C GLY A 208 -7.50 8.38 26.16
N PRO A 209 -7.96 9.56 25.69
CA PRO A 209 -9.25 9.72 25.03
C PRO A 209 -9.34 9.09 23.63
N LEU A 210 -8.21 8.75 23.00
CA LEU A 210 -8.15 8.14 21.67
C LEU A 210 -8.28 6.61 21.70
N ALA A 211 -7.97 5.98 22.84
CA ALA A 211 -7.83 4.55 23.06
C ALA A 211 -9.12 3.78 22.73
N ALA A 212 -9.34 3.51 21.45
CA ALA A 212 -10.60 3.03 20.90
C ALA A 212 -10.41 1.80 20.00
N LEU A 213 -9.20 1.57 19.49
CA LEU A 213 -8.88 0.41 18.66
C LEU A 213 -8.80 -0.86 19.51
N ASN A 214 -9.36 -1.93 18.97
CA ASN A 214 -9.29 -3.28 19.50
C ASN A 214 -9.03 -4.23 18.34
N ASP A 215 -7.99 -5.04 18.44
CA ASP A 215 -7.81 -6.27 17.68
C ASP A 215 -8.88 -7.28 18.13
N VAL A 216 -9.55 -7.89 17.18
CA VAL A 216 -10.61 -8.87 17.42
C VAL A 216 -10.62 -9.89 16.29
N PRO A 217 -11.18 -11.09 16.51
CA PRO A 217 -11.31 -12.06 15.45
C PRO A 217 -12.16 -11.53 14.29
N CYS A 218 -11.69 -11.73 13.07
CA CYS A 218 -12.35 -11.24 11.85
C CYS A 218 -13.74 -11.86 11.58
N VAL A 219 -14.06 -12.97 12.23
CA VAL A 219 -15.21 -13.83 11.93
C VAL A 219 -16.28 -13.85 13.03
N ASN A 220 -17.54 -13.80 12.56
CA ASN A 220 -18.78 -14.39 13.10
C ASN A 220 -19.37 -13.97 14.47
N PHE A 221 -18.76 -13.12 15.28
CA PHE A 221 -19.38 -12.77 16.58
C PHE A 221 -20.11 -11.43 16.59
N LEU A 222 -19.80 -10.53 15.66
CA LEU A 222 -20.26 -9.15 15.70
C LEU A 222 -20.51 -8.65 14.26
N ASN A 223 -21.78 -8.59 13.87
CA ASN A 223 -22.16 -7.79 12.71
C ASN A 223 -22.01 -6.33 13.09
N SER A 224 -20.90 -5.74 12.68
CA SER A 224 -20.59 -4.34 12.95
C SER A 224 -20.76 -3.52 11.68
N PRO A 225 -21.18 -2.25 11.79
CA PRO A 225 -21.09 -1.34 10.67
C PRO A 225 -19.64 -0.96 10.41
N PHE A 226 -19.40 -0.37 9.23
CA PHE A 226 -18.06 -0.05 8.75
C PHE A 226 -17.82 1.45 8.80
N LEU A 227 -16.62 1.86 9.19
CA LEU A 227 -16.18 3.23 9.01
C LEU A 227 -15.92 3.47 7.52
N CYS A 228 -16.65 4.41 6.95
CA CYS A 228 -16.49 4.80 5.55
C CYS A 228 -15.90 6.21 5.47
N ARG A 229 -14.84 6.36 4.70
CA ARG A 229 -14.16 7.63 4.43
C ARG A 229 -14.46 8.09 3.01
N LYS A 230 -14.67 9.38 2.86
CA LYS A 230 -15.07 10.01 1.60
C LYS A 230 -13.95 9.93 0.56
N VAL A 231 -14.27 9.53 -0.67
CA VAL A 231 -13.29 9.30 -1.76
C VAL A 231 -12.48 10.56 -2.08
N ASN A 232 -13.13 11.73 -2.14
CA ASN A 232 -12.45 12.98 -2.46
C ASN A 232 -13.17 14.20 -1.85
N ALA A 233 -12.50 15.35 -1.87
CA ALA A 233 -13.05 16.60 -1.34
C ALA A 233 -14.25 17.14 -2.14
N ALA A 234 -14.38 16.76 -3.42
CA ALA A 234 -15.43 17.24 -4.33
C ALA A 234 -16.78 16.55 -4.11
N THR A 235 -16.79 15.32 -3.59
CA THR A 235 -17.99 14.62 -3.12
C THR A 235 -18.72 15.52 -2.12
N GLN A 236 -20.05 15.48 -2.05
CA GLN A 236 -20.80 16.20 -1.01
C GLN A 236 -20.94 15.33 0.23
N GLY A 237 -20.85 15.92 1.43
CA GLY A 237 -21.02 15.20 2.70
C GLY A 237 -19.81 15.25 3.64
N PRO A 238 -19.94 14.65 4.83
CA PRO A 238 -18.88 14.61 5.85
C PRO A 238 -17.68 13.78 5.40
N LEU A 239 -16.52 13.98 6.03
CA LEU A 239 -15.31 13.20 5.74
C LEU A 239 -15.48 11.71 6.08
N PHE A 240 -16.18 11.42 7.16
CA PHE A 240 -16.47 10.07 7.63
C PHE A 240 -17.98 9.87 7.77
N LEU A 241 -18.42 8.63 7.52
CA LEU A 241 -19.73 8.12 7.88
C LEU A 241 -19.61 6.71 8.45
N ILE A 242 -20.58 6.32 9.26
CA ILE A 242 -20.76 4.92 9.66
C ILE A 242 -21.74 4.31 8.67
N SER A 243 -21.39 3.17 8.08
CA SER A 243 -22.25 2.52 7.09
C SER A 243 -23.58 2.06 7.70
N ASP A 244 -24.65 2.15 6.92
CA ASP A 244 -25.93 1.50 7.22
C ASP A 244 -25.87 -0.04 7.04
N PHE A 245 -24.85 -0.53 6.33
CA PHE A 245 -24.59 -1.96 6.18
C PHE A 245 -23.77 -2.48 7.38
N THR A 246 -24.26 -3.56 7.98
CA THR A 246 -23.57 -4.30 9.06
C THR A 246 -23.19 -5.68 8.56
N GLY A 247 -21.97 -6.13 8.86
CA GLY A 247 -21.52 -7.46 8.46
C GLY A 247 -20.20 -7.87 9.09
N GLU A 248 -19.68 -8.99 8.64
CA GLU A 248 -18.34 -9.47 8.97
C GLU A 248 -17.29 -8.62 8.27
N PHE A 249 -16.08 -8.51 8.84
CA PHE A 249 -15.00 -7.67 8.33
C PHE A 249 -14.76 -7.86 6.82
N ASN A 250 -14.73 -9.11 6.34
CA ASN A 250 -14.52 -9.45 4.93
C ASN A 250 -15.59 -8.93 3.94
N SER A 251 -16.70 -8.38 4.45
CA SER A 251 -17.74 -7.75 3.62
C SER A 251 -17.42 -6.30 3.23
N TYR A 252 -16.24 -5.79 3.62
CA TYR A 252 -15.84 -4.39 3.44
C TYR A 252 -15.96 -3.88 1.99
N ALA A 253 -15.73 -4.73 1.00
CA ALA A 253 -15.73 -4.36 -0.43
C ALA A 253 -17.08 -3.80 -0.92
N SER A 254 -18.17 -4.13 -0.22
CA SER A 254 -19.54 -3.66 -0.54
C SER A 254 -20.17 -2.86 0.59
N ALA A 255 -19.42 -2.61 1.67
CA ALA A 255 -19.96 -2.00 2.88
C ALA A 255 -20.19 -0.49 2.74
N CYS A 256 -19.37 0.21 1.96
CA CYS A 256 -19.44 1.65 1.83
C CYS A 256 -20.24 2.08 0.58
N PRO A 257 -21.00 3.18 0.64
CA PRO A 257 -21.68 3.73 -0.52
C PRO A 257 -20.67 4.24 -1.55
N ASP A 258 -21.04 4.28 -2.85
CA ASP A 258 -20.16 4.57 -4.00
C ASP A 258 -19.21 5.78 -3.86
N SER A 259 -19.57 6.78 -3.05
CA SER A 259 -18.78 8.00 -2.85
C SER A 259 -17.84 7.95 -1.62
N TYR A 260 -17.75 6.78 -0.99
CA TYR A 260 -16.94 6.47 0.18
C TYR A 260 -16.27 5.11 0.00
N PHE A 261 -15.19 4.88 0.74
CA PHE A 261 -14.47 3.61 0.80
C PHE A 261 -14.26 3.21 2.26
N PHE A 262 -13.89 1.95 2.50
CA PHE A 262 -13.61 1.46 3.84
C PHE A 262 -12.38 2.16 4.43
N GLY A 263 -12.57 2.87 5.54
CA GLY A 263 -11.63 3.88 6.01
C GLY A 263 -11.02 3.61 7.38
N LEU A 264 -9.94 4.35 7.65
CA LEU A 264 -9.26 4.48 8.94
C LEU A 264 -9.01 5.99 9.16
N PRO A 265 -9.18 6.54 10.38
CA PRO A 265 -8.78 7.91 10.65
C PRO A 265 -7.26 8.04 10.69
N HIS A 266 -6.75 9.14 10.15
CA HIS A 266 -5.32 9.46 10.12
C HIS A 266 -5.01 10.59 11.10
N GLY A 267 -4.24 10.27 12.14
CA GLY A 267 -3.84 11.22 13.18
C GLY A 267 -4.97 11.53 14.17
N GLU A 268 -4.64 12.41 15.12
CA GLU A 268 -5.48 12.70 16.30
C GLU A 268 -6.81 13.37 15.94
N ASP A 269 -6.79 14.40 15.08
CA ASP A 269 -7.98 15.18 14.73
C ASP A 269 -9.07 14.33 14.05
N GLU A 270 -8.67 13.50 13.07
CA GLU A 270 -9.59 12.60 12.39
C GLU A 270 -10.09 11.51 13.35
N THR A 271 -9.23 11.01 14.25
CA THR A 271 -9.61 10.01 15.25
C THR A 271 -10.65 10.58 16.21
N LEU A 272 -10.45 11.79 16.72
CA LEU A 272 -11.43 12.48 17.55
C LEU A 272 -12.74 12.72 16.80
N GLN A 273 -12.69 13.04 15.51
CA GLN A 273 -13.89 13.17 14.69
C GLN A 273 -14.67 11.85 14.62
N VAL A 274 -13.98 10.73 14.39
CA VAL A 274 -14.59 9.39 14.32
C VAL A 274 -15.13 8.96 15.68
N ILE A 275 -14.40 9.19 16.77
CA ILE A 275 -14.86 8.91 18.14
C ILE A 275 -16.14 9.69 18.44
N ASN A 276 -16.17 10.98 18.12
CA ASN A 276 -17.38 11.79 18.31
C ASN A 276 -18.54 11.30 17.43
N LEU A 277 -18.28 10.86 16.20
CA LEU A 277 -19.30 10.27 15.33
C LEU A 277 -19.88 9.00 15.95
N LEU A 278 -19.00 8.08 16.40
CA LEU A 278 -19.38 6.80 17.00
C LEU A 278 -20.12 6.97 18.32
N ASP A 279 -19.63 7.82 19.22
CA ASP A 279 -20.21 8.02 20.55
C ASP A 279 -21.61 8.66 20.52
N ASN A 280 -21.95 9.36 19.43
CA ASN A 280 -23.25 9.98 19.23
C ASN A 280 -24.21 9.13 18.38
N GLN A 281 -23.76 7.97 17.88
CA GLN A 281 -24.58 7.08 17.07
C GLN A 281 -25.37 6.11 17.95
N GLU A 282 -26.69 6.28 18.01
CA GLU A 282 -27.55 5.40 18.81
C GLU A 282 -27.54 3.96 18.26
N GLY A 283 -27.33 2.98 19.15
CA GLY A 283 -27.38 1.57 18.81
C GLY A 283 -26.13 1.01 18.13
N VAL A 284 -25.07 1.81 17.96
CA VAL A 284 -23.78 1.37 17.44
C VAL A 284 -22.75 1.44 18.56
N ASP A 285 -22.26 0.29 19.01
CA ASP A 285 -21.27 0.20 20.09
C ASP A 285 -19.84 -0.01 19.59
N ARG A 286 -19.68 -0.35 18.31
CA ARG A 286 -18.40 -0.62 17.64
C ARG A 286 -18.52 -0.44 16.13
N ILE A 287 -17.39 -0.22 15.45
CA ILE A 287 -17.31 -0.14 13.98
C ILE A 287 -16.04 -0.82 13.48
N TRP A 288 -16.11 -1.48 12.32
CA TRP A 288 -14.92 -1.93 11.62
C TRP A 288 -14.12 -0.74 11.08
N VAL A 289 -12.79 -0.84 11.14
CA VAL A 289 -11.89 0.11 10.47
C VAL A 289 -10.95 -0.61 9.53
N ASN A 290 -10.44 0.11 8.54
CA ASN A 290 -9.56 -0.44 7.52
C ASN A 290 -8.14 -0.72 8.04
N LEU A 291 -8.02 -1.69 8.94
CA LEU A 291 -6.79 -2.13 9.57
C LEU A 291 -6.93 -3.61 9.98
N ASN A 292 -5.91 -4.43 9.68
CA ASN A 292 -5.85 -5.85 9.99
C ASN A 292 -4.40 -6.33 10.00
N ASP A 293 -4.10 -7.44 10.66
CA ASP A 293 -2.77 -8.07 10.73
C ASP A 293 -2.82 -9.57 10.34
N GLN A 294 -3.79 -9.93 9.48
CA GLN A 294 -3.99 -11.30 8.97
C GLN A 294 -2.76 -11.95 8.31
N VAL A 295 -1.81 -11.14 7.84
CA VAL A 295 -0.60 -11.62 7.18
C VAL A 295 0.46 -12.02 8.20
N GLU A 296 0.67 -11.19 9.21
CA GLU A 296 1.64 -11.39 10.27
C GLU A 296 1.15 -10.69 11.54
N GLU A 297 1.03 -11.46 12.61
CA GLU A 297 0.59 -11.01 13.93
C GLU A 297 1.38 -9.79 14.42
N ASN A 298 0.69 -8.74 14.84
CA ASN A 298 1.21 -7.40 15.19
C ASN A 298 1.79 -6.57 14.02
N SER A 299 1.75 -7.05 12.78
CA SER A 299 2.07 -6.27 11.58
C SER A 299 0.78 -5.74 10.97
N PHE A 300 0.29 -4.61 11.51
CA PHE A 300 -0.98 -4.03 11.08
C PHE A 300 -0.87 -3.36 9.72
N GLN A 301 -1.81 -3.68 8.84
CA GLN A 301 -1.85 -3.23 7.47
C GLN A 301 -3.19 -2.58 7.11
N VAL A 302 -3.13 -1.49 6.34
CA VAL A 302 -4.31 -0.86 5.72
C VAL A 302 -4.60 -1.57 4.41
N ILE A 303 -5.85 -1.97 4.20
CA ILE A 303 -6.33 -2.54 2.93
C ILE A 303 -6.44 -1.39 1.92
N MET A 304 -5.61 -1.40 0.88
CA MET A 304 -5.72 -0.37 -0.16
C MET A 304 -6.98 -0.60 -0.99
N ASN A 305 -7.64 0.49 -1.40
CA ASN A 305 -8.84 0.38 -2.20
C ASN A 305 -8.45 -0.12 -3.60
N GLN A 306 -8.65 -1.41 -3.84
CA GLN A 306 -8.53 -1.95 -5.18
C GLN A 306 -9.78 -1.55 -5.95
N SER A 307 -9.60 -1.09 -7.19
CA SER A 307 -10.70 -1.06 -8.14
C SER A 307 -11.43 -2.40 -8.07
N ALA A 308 -12.75 -2.39 -7.88
CA ALA A 308 -13.55 -3.59 -8.07
C ALA A 308 -13.35 -4.02 -9.54
N GLU A 309 -12.40 -4.92 -9.79
CA GLU A 309 -12.33 -5.65 -11.04
C GLU A 309 -13.57 -6.55 -11.06
N GLN A 310 -14.64 -6.02 -11.68
CA GLN A 310 -15.84 -6.78 -12.07
C GLN A 310 -15.59 -7.49 -13.40
#